data_AF-A0A6N3BH40-F1
#
_entry.id   AF-A0A6N3BH40-F1
#
_cell.length_a   1.000
_cell.length_b   1.000
_cell.length_c   1.000
_cell.angle_alpha   90.00
_cell.angle_beta   90.00
_cell.angle_gamma   90.00
#
_symmetry.space_group_name_H-M   'P 1'
#
loop_
_entity.id
_entity.type
_entity.pdbx_description
1 polymer ?
#
loop_
_entity_poly.entity_id
_entity_poly.type
_entity_poly.pdbx_seq_one_letter_code
_entity_poly.pdbx_strand_id
1 'polypeptide(L)'
;MQTEQKGINQETINRMELYRRILLQNGFSEPICQKERSLHWMFYKETTGNSAFVLNLTGYSDRVEVVYGFASTAFTFVKGDEESLVRWGIDDEDINLRQKSSIFHHAEERDTGILVKEMYDRYKNLEKEALLRIVRIKRKKWIDKIAEKLKLLGFKKKANTWKRVLEDGYYLMFHAQKSSFSDKYYFNVYIGKENTDFYGDCYYNRIVTDCPLDWQTIADDEMIKFLENDIVSQLMHIIETPLHELGKETMIGEHCECDRQQCVACWIQKKS
;
A
#
# COMPACT_ATOMS: atom_id res chain seq x y z
N MET A 1 -9.35 3.94 15.27
CA MET A 1 -8.74 4.91 16.21
C MET A 1 -8.90 6.29 15.62
N GLN A 2 -9.76 7.12 16.22
CA GLN A 2 -9.81 8.56 15.91
C GLN A 2 -8.59 9.19 16.56
N THR A 3 -7.60 9.57 15.76
CA THR A 3 -6.49 10.41 16.22
C THR A 3 -7.03 11.80 16.48
N GLU A 4 -6.93 12.26 17.73
CA GLU A 4 -7.14 13.65 18.11
C GLU A 4 -6.29 14.56 17.20
N GLN A 5 -6.94 15.28 16.29
CA GLN A 5 -6.29 16.34 15.52
C GLN A 5 -6.00 17.51 16.47
N LYS A 6 -4.83 17.49 17.11
CA LYS A 6 -4.18 18.72 17.58
C LYS A 6 -4.14 19.69 16.41
N GLY A 7 -4.70 20.89 16.59
CA GLY A 7 -4.85 21.90 15.54
C GLY A 7 -3.56 22.07 14.75
N ILE A 8 -3.67 22.05 13.42
CA ILE A 8 -2.52 22.24 12.54
C ILE A 8 -1.88 23.59 12.81
N ASN A 9 -0.55 23.62 12.83
CA ASN A 9 0.19 24.84 13.11
C ASN A 9 0.03 25.84 11.94
N GLN A 10 0.10 27.13 12.24
CA GLN A 10 -0.08 28.19 11.23
C GLN A 10 0.99 28.14 10.13
N GLU A 11 2.16 27.60 10.43
CA GLU A 11 3.27 27.46 9.49
C GLU A 11 2.95 26.47 8.36
N THR A 12 2.38 25.30 8.67
CA THR A 12 1.90 24.32 7.69
C THR A 12 0.87 24.95 6.76
N ILE A 13 -0.10 25.70 7.31
CA ILE A 13 -1.12 26.40 6.52
C ILE A 13 -0.45 27.40 5.56
N ASN A 14 0.50 28.20 6.06
CA ASN A 14 1.23 29.17 5.25
C ASN A 14 2.04 28.51 4.14
N ARG A 15 2.65 27.34 4.40
CA ARG A 15 3.37 26.55 3.39
C ARG A 15 2.43 25.99 2.34
N MET A 16 1.28 25.41 2.73
CA MET A 16 0.28 24.92 1.78
C MET A 16 -0.21 26.04 0.85
N GLU A 17 -0.52 27.22 1.38
CA GLU A 17 -0.91 28.40 0.57
C GLU A 17 0.20 28.84 -0.39
N LEU A 18 1.46 28.80 0.05
CA LEU A 18 2.59 29.09 -0.82
C LEU A 18 2.67 28.07 -1.98
N TYR A 19 2.59 26.78 -1.69
CA TYR A 19 2.65 25.73 -2.72
C TYR A 19 1.48 25.82 -3.68
N ARG A 20 0.27 26.07 -3.17
CA ARG A 20 -0.91 26.34 -3.99
C ARG A 20 -0.66 27.45 -5.01
N ARG A 21 -0.14 28.60 -4.58
CA ARG A 21 0.20 29.70 -5.50
C ARG A 21 1.21 29.28 -6.56
N ILE A 22 2.25 28.54 -6.16
CA ILE A 22 3.28 28.04 -7.08
C ILE A 22 2.65 27.09 -8.12
N LEU A 23 1.82 26.14 -7.69
CA LEU A 23 1.17 25.17 -8.57
C LEU A 23 0.26 25.85 -9.60
N LEU A 24 -0.58 26.78 -9.15
CA LEU A 24 -1.44 27.57 -10.02
C LEU A 24 -0.62 28.38 -11.04
N GLN A 25 0.48 29.02 -10.62
CA GLN A 25 1.39 29.73 -11.53
C GLN A 25 2.06 28.80 -12.55
N ASN A 26 2.21 27.52 -12.23
CA ASN A 26 2.78 26.50 -13.11
C ASN A 26 1.72 25.77 -13.98
N GLY A 27 0.49 26.29 -14.01
CA GLY A 27 -0.58 25.82 -14.88
C GLY A 27 -1.26 24.54 -14.39
N PHE A 28 -1.25 24.28 -13.09
CA PHE A 28 -2.17 23.33 -12.49
C PHE A 28 -3.55 23.96 -12.30
N SER A 29 -4.58 23.14 -12.32
CA SER A 29 -5.97 23.47 -11.99
C SER A 29 -6.35 22.86 -10.64
N GLU A 30 -7.28 23.52 -9.96
CA GLU A 30 -7.93 23.01 -8.75
C GLU A 30 -9.33 22.47 -9.10
N PRO A 31 -9.78 21.36 -8.49
CA PRO A 31 -11.14 20.90 -8.70
C PRO A 31 -12.16 21.84 -8.05
N ILE A 32 -13.38 21.90 -8.58
CA ILE A 32 -14.45 22.79 -8.09
C ILE A 32 -14.75 22.54 -6.60
N CYS A 33 -14.82 21.28 -6.19
CA CYS A 33 -15.12 20.87 -4.82
C CYS A 33 -13.90 20.95 -3.87
N GLN A 34 -12.79 21.58 -4.29
CA GLN A 34 -11.62 21.82 -3.43
C GLN A 34 -11.97 22.58 -2.13
N LYS A 35 -12.97 23.47 -2.18
CA LYS A 35 -13.40 24.28 -1.03
C LYS A 35 -13.99 23.46 0.12
N GLU A 36 -14.37 22.22 -0.12
CA GLU A 36 -14.91 21.31 0.90
C GLU A 36 -13.81 20.63 1.71
N ARG A 37 -12.53 20.82 1.36
CA ARG A 37 -11.38 20.13 1.96
C ARG A 37 -10.47 21.13 2.67
N SER A 38 -10.43 21.09 4.00
CA SER A 38 -9.66 22.04 4.80
C SER A 38 -8.15 21.81 4.72
N LEU A 39 -7.70 20.55 4.62
CA LEU A 39 -6.30 20.16 4.81
C LEU A 39 -5.77 19.17 3.76
N HIS A 40 -6.55 18.92 2.73
CA HIS A 40 -6.17 18.06 1.62
C HIS A 40 -6.52 18.75 0.30
N TRP A 41 -5.50 19.24 -0.39
CA TRP A 41 -5.64 20.07 -1.58
C TRP A 41 -5.16 19.34 -2.82
N MET A 42 -6.06 19.16 -3.77
CA MET A 42 -5.81 18.42 -5.00
C MET A 42 -5.56 19.39 -6.15
N PHE A 43 -4.56 19.05 -6.95
CA PHE A 43 -4.20 19.78 -8.14
C PHE A 43 -4.00 18.81 -9.29
N TYR A 44 -4.38 19.22 -10.49
CA TYR A 44 -4.15 18.43 -11.68
C TYR A 44 -3.71 19.29 -12.85
N LYS A 45 -3.00 18.67 -13.79
CA LYS A 45 -2.60 19.25 -15.06
C LYS A 45 -2.78 18.18 -16.13
N GLU A 46 -3.68 18.42 -17.06
CA GLU A 46 -3.89 17.53 -18.20
C GLU A 46 -2.60 17.41 -19.02
N THR A 47 -2.27 16.19 -19.45
CA THR A 47 -1.02 15.91 -20.16
C THR A 47 -1.23 15.29 -21.53
N THR A 48 -2.03 14.21 -21.60
CA THR A 48 -2.51 13.63 -22.87
C THR A 48 -4.03 13.54 -22.85
N GLY A 49 -4.66 13.10 -23.93
CA GLY A 49 -6.13 13.00 -23.97
C GLY A 49 -6.74 12.13 -22.86
N ASN A 50 -6.00 11.15 -22.33
CA ASN A 50 -6.48 10.20 -21.33
C ASN A 50 -5.59 10.15 -20.07
N SER A 51 -4.79 11.19 -19.80
CA SER A 51 -3.93 11.24 -18.61
C SER A 51 -3.81 12.66 -18.04
N ALA A 52 -3.66 12.72 -16.72
CA ALA A 52 -3.33 13.94 -16.01
C ALA A 52 -2.15 13.69 -15.06
N PHE A 53 -1.32 14.71 -14.91
CA PHE A 53 -0.38 14.81 -13.80
C PHE A 53 -1.11 15.39 -12.58
N VAL A 54 -1.10 14.66 -11.49
CA VAL A 54 -1.80 14.98 -10.24
C VAL A 54 -0.76 15.33 -9.19
N LEU A 55 -1.05 16.33 -8.37
CA LEU A 55 -0.28 16.66 -7.18
C LEU A 55 -1.24 17.06 -6.08
N ASN A 56 -1.24 16.30 -4.99
CA ASN A 56 -2.08 16.50 -3.83
C ASN A 56 -1.21 16.89 -2.62
N LEU A 57 -1.70 17.86 -1.85
CA LEU A 57 -1.05 18.39 -0.65
C LEU A 57 -1.88 18.03 0.58
N THR A 58 -1.28 17.37 1.56
CA THR A 58 -1.93 17.10 2.85
C THR A 58 -1.18 17.78 3.98
N GLY A 59 -1.86 18.65 4.71
CA GLY A 59 -1.29 19.33 5.88
C GLY A 59 -1.35 18.46 7.12
N TYR A 60 -0.26 18.40 7.87
CA TYR A 60 -0.19 17.80 9.22
C TYR A 60 0.37 18.83 10.22
N SER A 61 0.32 18.49 11.51
CA SER A 61 0.78 19.37 12.59
C SER A 61 2.26 19.75 12.51
N ASP A 62 3.06 18.99 11.78
CA ASP A 62 4.53 19.08 11.73
C ASP A 62 5.11 19.08 10.31
N ARG A 63 4.29 18.80 9.27
CA ARG A 63 4.75 18.65 7.89
C ARG A 63 3.65 18.92 6.87
N VAL A 64 4.06 19.07 5.61
CA VAL A 64 3.18 18.94 4.44
C VAL A 64 3.58 17.68 3.69
N GLU A 65 2.64 16.77 3.46
CA GLU A 65 2.84 15.65 2.54
C GLU A 65 2.44 16.05 1.12
N VAL A 66 3.25 15.65 0.15
CA VAL A 66 3.03 15.87 -1.28
C VAL A 66 2.92 14.50 -1.94
N VAL A 67 1.75 14.14 -2.43
CA VAL A 67 1.54 12.95 -3.26
C VAL A 67 1.42 13.41 -4.70
N TYR A 68 2.25 12.88 -5.59
CA TYR A 68 2.29 13.35 -6.98
C TYR A 68 2.51 12.20 -7.95
N GLY A 69 1.99 12.36 -9.16
CA GLY A 69 2.14 11.32 -10.17
C GLY A 69 1.17 11.43 -11.32
N PHE A 70 1.01 10.32 -12.05
CA PHE A 70 0.16 10.25 -13.23
C PHE A 70 -1.05 9.36 -12.99
N ALA A 71 -2.21 9.86 -13.40
CA ALA A 71 -3.47 9.16 -13.36
C ALA A 71 -4.12 9.10 -14.74
N SER A 72 -4.81 8.00 -15.01
CA SER A 72 -5.66 7.82 -16.18
C SER A 72 -6.95 8.59 -15.99
N THR A 73 -7.25 9.51 -16.90
CA THR A 73 -8.53 10.24 -16.91
C THR A 73 -9.60 9.51 -17.71
N ALA A 74 -9.38 8.25 -18.12
CA ALA A 74 -10.34 7.50 -18.92
C ALA A 74 -11.77 7.40 -18.33
N PHE A 75 -11.92 7.56 -17.02
CA PHE A 75 -13.22 7.60 -16.34
C PHE A 75 -14.07 8.81 -16.77
N THR A 76 -13.45 9.93 -17.16
CA THR A 76 -14.13 11.12 -17.66
C THR A 76 -14.73 10.95 -19.07
N PHE A 77 -14.62 9.77 -19.67
CA PHE A 77 -15.32 9.44 -20.92
C PHE A 77 -16.54 8.55 -20.68
N VAL A 78 -16.82 8.21 -19.42
CA VAL A 78 -18.04 7.50 -19.05
C VAL A 78 -19.18 8.49 -19.04
N LYS A 79 -20.26 8.17 -19.76
CA LYS A 79 -21.45 9.02 -19.84
C LYS A 79 -22.03 9.29 -18.46
N GLY A 80 -22.13 10.55 -18.08
CA GLY A 80 -22.57 11.01 -16.75
C GLY A 80 -21.43 11.34 -15.76
N ASP A 81 -20.17 11.10 -16.13
CA ASP A 81 -18.98 11.35 -15.31
C ASP A 81 -17.95 12.25 -16.03
N GLU A 82 -18.35 12.92 -17.10
CA GLU A 82 -17.44 13.67 -17.98
C GLU A 82 -16.74 14.85 -17.28
N GLU A 83 -17.36 15.42 -16.25
CA GLU A 83 -16.81 16.52 -15.47
C GLU A 83 -16.09 16.07 -14.19
N SER A 84 -15.96 14.76 -13.97
CA SER A 84 -15.50 14.21 -12.68
C SER A 84 -14.12 14.72 -12.26
N LEU A 85 -13.17 14.78 -13.19
CA LEU A 85 -11.84 15.35 -12.93
C LEU A 85 -11.92 16.82 -12.50
N VAL A 86 -12.68 17.63 -13.24
CA VAL A 86 -12.84 19.07 -12.98
C VAL A 86 -13.59 19.32 -11.67
N ARG A 87 -14.55 18.45 -11.33
CA ARG A 87 -15.39 18.60 -10.15
C ARG A 87 -14.71 18.12 -8.89
N TRP A 88 -14.09 16.94 -8.91
CA TRP A 88 -13.64 16.22 -7.72
C TRP A 88 -12.12 16.08 -7.59
N GLY A 89 -11.39 16.20 -8.70
CA GLY A 89 -9.95 15.91 -8.76
C GLY A 89 -9.69 14.41 -8.78
N ILE A 90 -8.48 14.01 -8.37
CA ILE A 90 -8.06 12.61 -8.29
C ILE A 90 -7.44 12.38 -6.91
N ASP A 91 -7.97 11.42 -6.17
CA ASP A 91 -7.45 11.05 -4.85
C ASP A 91 -6.08 10.36 -4.96
N ASP A 92 -5.29 10.43 -3.89
CA ASP A 92 -3.96 9.82 -3.78
C ASP A 92 -3.98 8.35 -4.19
N GLU A 93 -5.01 7.61 -3.78
CA GLU A 93 -5.11 6.16 -4.05
C GLU A 93 -5.42 5.84 -5.52
N ASP A 94 -6.04 6.78 -6.25
CA ASP A 94 -6.42 6.65 -7.66
C ASP A 94 -5.29 7.04 -8.63
N ILE A 95 -4.23 7.66 -8.13
CA ILE A 95 -3.03 7.96 -8.93
C ILE A 95 -2.32 6.65 -9.29
N ASN A 96 -2.32 6.30 -10.58
CA ASN A 96 -1.84 5.01 -11.06
C ASN A 96 -0.33 4.82 -10.89
N LEU A 97 0.44 5.89 -11.07
CA LEU A 97 1.87 5.91 -10.83
C LEU A 97 2.16 7.10 -9.91
N ARG A 98 2.36 6.84 -8.61
CA ARG A 98 2.58 7.90 -7.62
C ARG A 98 3.91 7.78 -6.88
N GLN A 99 4.33 8.92 -6.35
CA GLN A 99 5.36 9.07 -5.33
C GLN A 99 4.82 9.93 -4.21
N LYS A 100 5.48 9.87 -3.04
CA LYS A 100 5.16 10.68 -1.87
C LYS A 100 6.42 11.31 -1.33
N SER A 101 6.33 12.59 -0.96
CA SER A 101 7.37 13.31 -0.22
C SER A 101 6.78 13.98 1.01
N SER A 102 7.56 14.05 2.08
CA SER A 102 7.19 14.71 3.33
C SER A 102 8.10 15.90 3.56
N ILE A 103 7.53 17.10 3.63
CA ILE A 103 8.26 18.34 3.84
C ILE A 103 8.09 18.79 5.30
N PHE A 104 9.12 18.54 6.11
CA PHE A 104 9.17 18.97 7.50
C PHE A 104 9.74 20.40 7.62
N HIS A 105 10.75 20.73 6.82
CA HIS A 105 11.44 22.01 6.85
C HIS A 105 11.70 22.56 5.44
N HIS A 106 12.31 23.75 5.36
CA HIS A 106 12.59 24.42 4.09
C HIS A 106 13.61 23.69 3.20
N ALA A 107 14.47 22.85 3.77
CA ALA A 107 15.49 22.13 3.00
C ALA A 107 14.85 21.13 2.03
N GLU A 108 13.82 20.41 2.49
CA GLU A 108 13.11 19.39 1.72
C GLU A 108 12.21 19.98 0.62
N GLU A 109 11.88 21.28 0.67
CA GLU A 109 11.05 21.96 -0.33
C GLU A 109 11.68 21.92 -1.72
N ARG A 110 12.98 22.26 -1.78
CA ARG A 110 13.73 22.29 -3.05
C ARG A 110 13.84 20.89 -3.64
N ASP A 111 14.18 19.91 -2.81
CA ASP A 111 14.36 18.52 -3.23
C ASP A 111 13.03 17.94 -3.72
N THR A 112 11.94 18.18 -3.00
CA THR A 112 10.59 17.77 -3.42
C THR A 112 10.22 18.40 -4.77
N GLY A 113 10.48 19.70 -4.95
CA GLY A 113 10.23 20.38 -6.23
C GLY A 113 11.00 19.76 -7.41
N ILE A 114 12.26 19.36 -7.19
CA ILE A 114 13.07 18.65 -8.19
C ILE A 114 12.44 17.30 -8.52
N LEU A 115 12.08 16.49 -7.51
CA LEU A 115 11.48 15.17 -7.70
C LEU A 115 10.14 15.22 -8.45
N VAL A 116 9.27 16.18 -8.11
CA VAL A 116 8.00 16.43 -8.79
C VAL A 116 8.25 16.76 -10.27
N LYS A 117 9.19 17.67 -10.55
CA LYS A 117 9.54 18.07 -11.91
C LYS A 117 10.12 16.92 -12.72
N GLU A 118 11.03 16.14 -12.14
CA GLU A 118 11.63 14.98 -12.80
C GLU A 118 10.56 13.93 -13.15
N MET A 119 9.61 13.68 -12.25
CA MET A 119 8.51 12.76 -12.52
C MET A 119 7.63 13.26 -13.65
N TYR A 120 7.26 14.53 -13.64
CA TYR A 120 6.48 15.15 -14.71
C TYR A 120 7.20 15.05 -16.06
N ASP A 121 8.44 15.52 -16.16
CA ASP A 121 9.18 15.55 -17.42
C ASP A 121 9.45 14.16 -18.00
N ARG A 122 9.62 13.15 -17.13
CA ARG A 122 9.85 11.77 -17.54
C ARG A 122 8.63 11.11 -18.19
N TYR A 123 7.42 11.46 -17.75
CA TYR A 123 6.22 10.71 -18.11
C TYR A 123 5.11 11.54 -18.78
N LYS A 124 5.23 12.87 -18.88
CA LYS A 124 4.19 13.77 -19.43
C LYS A 124 3.69 13.44 -20.83
N ASN A 125 4.49 12.77 -21.66
CA ASN A 125 4.12 12.41 -23.03
C ASN A 125 3.67 10.94 -23.16
N LEU A 126 3.49 10.22 -22.06
CA LEU A 126 3.08 8.82 -22.10
C LEU A 126 1.56 8.70 -22.15
N GLU A 127 1.09 7.94 -23.14
CA GLU A 127 -0.30 7.50 -23.16
C GLU A 127 -0.60 6.51 -22.04
N LYS A 128 -1.89 6.43 -21.68
CA LYS A 128 -2.42 5.56 -20.60
C LYS A 128 -1.84 4.15 -20.61
N GLU A 129 -1.82 3.47 -21.76
CA GLU A 129 -1.35 2.08 -21.81
C GLU A 129 0.15 1.96 -21.56
N ALA A 130 0.96 2.95 -21.94
CA ALA A 130 2.37 2.98 -21.63
C ALA A 130 2.60 3.22 -20.12
N LEU A 131 1.83 4.14 -19.53
CA LEU A 131 1.84 4.40 -18.10
C LEU A 131 1.49 3.13 -17.30
N LEU A 132 0.39 2.45 -17.63
CA LEU A 132 -0.05 1.23 -16.94
C LEU A 132 0.96 0.08 -17.09
N ARG A 133 1.68 0.00 -18.22
CA ARG A 133 2.79 -0.96 -18.36
C ARG A 133 3.93 -0.67 -17.38
N ILE A 134 4.31 0.58 -17.17
CA ILE A 134 5.33 0.97 -16.20
C ILE A 134 4.90 0.57 -14.78
N VAL A 135 3.65 0.86 -14.41
CA VAL A 135 3.08 0.48 -13.11
C VAL A 135 3.16 -1.04 -12.90
N ARG A 136 2.77 -1.83 -13.91
CA ARG A 136 2.87 -3.30 -13.85
C ARG A 136 4.31 -3.78 -13.66
N ILE A 137 5.28 -3.18 -14.35
CA ILE A 137 6.71 -3.52 -14.22
C ILE A 137 7.22 -3.18 -12.81
N LYS A 138 6.92 -1.98 -12.30
CA LYS A 138 7.35 -1.58 -10.95
C LYS A 138 6.73 -2.48 -9.87
N ARG A 139 5.42 -2.75 -9.95
CA ARG A 139 4.73 -3.65 -9.02
C ARG A 139 5.29 -5.07 -9.07
N LYS A 140 5.62 -5.58 -10.26
CA LYS A 140 6.27 -6.89 -10.41
C LYS A 140 7.61 -6.91 -9.68
N LYS A 141 8.46 -5.89 -9.88
CA LYS A 141 9.75 -5.78 -9.17
C LYS A 141 9.56 -5.76 -7.65
N TRP A 142 8.57 -5.03 -7.15
CA TRP A 142 8.26 -4.99 -5.73
C TRP A 142 7.82 -6.36 -5.18
N ILE A 143 6.92 -7.06 -5.87
CA ILE A 143 6.52 -8.45 -5.53
C ILE A 143 7.72 -9.42 -5.61
N ASP A 144 8.65 -9.21 -6.53
CA ASP A 144 9.81 -10.08 -6.70
C ASP A 144 10.80 -9.93 -5.52
N LYS A 145 10.91 -8.75 -4.89
CA LYS A 145 11.66 -8.58 -3.62
C LYS A 145 11.12 -9.47 -2.50
N ILE A 146 9.79 -9.56 -2.37
CA ILE A 146 9.14 -10.46 -1.42
C ILE A 146 9.48 -11.91 -1.78
N ALA A 147 9.38 -12.26 -3.07
CA ALA A 147 9.66 -13.60 -3.54
C ALA A 147 11.10 -14.05 -3.26
N GLU A 148 12.08 -13.15 -3.39
CA GLU A 148 13.49 -13.42 -3.10
C GLU A 148 13.69 -13.82 -1.63
N LYS A 149 13.10 -13.07 -0.69
CA LYS A 149 13.18 -13.38 0.75
C LYS A 149 12.50 -14.70 1.08
N LEU A 150 11.27 -14.92 0.59
CA LEU A 150 10.52 -16.14 0.87
C LEU A 150 11.13 -17.39 0.22
N LYS A 151 11.81 -17.24 -0.92
CA LYS A 151 12.53 -18.34 -1.57
C LYS A 151 13.65 -18.89 -0.68
N LEU A 152 14.37 -18.03 0.03
CA LEU A 152 15.40 -18.44 1.00
C LEU A 152 14.79 -19.26 2.15
N LEU A 153 13.55 -18.96 2.51
CA LEU A 153 12.75 -19.72 3.47
C LEU A 153 12.06 -20.95 2.85
N GLY A 154 12.44 -21.40 1.66
CA GLY A 154 11.92 -22.62 1.02
C GLY A 154 10.46 -22.56 0.53
N PHE A 155 9.87 -21.37 0.43
CA PHE A 155 8.53 -21.23 -0.14
C PHE A 155 8.53 -21.33 -1.67
N LYS A 156 7.45 -21.88 -2.22
CA LYS A 156 7.16 -21.92 -3.66
C LYS A 156 6.06 -20.91 -4.00
N LYS A 157 6.31 -20.05 -5.00
CA LYS A 157 5.40 -18.99 -5.43
C LYS A 157 4.33 -19.51 -6.40
N LYS A 158 3.09 -19.07 -6.20
CA LYS A 158 1.96 -19.17 -7.14
C LYS A 158 1.19 -17.84 -7.10
N ALA A 159 1.27 -17.06 -8.18
CA ALA A 159 0.75 -15.69 -8.23
C ALA A 159 1.27 -14.83 -7.05
N ASN A 160 0.38 -14.33 -6.18
CA ASN A 160 0.72 -13.55 -4.98
C ASN A 160 0.70 -14.38 -3.68
N THR A 161 0.73 -15.71 -3.82
CA THR A 161 0.79 -16.65 -2.70
C THR A 161 2.10 -17.41 -2.74
N TRP A 162 2.62 -17.74 -1.57
CA TRP A 162 3.83 -18.53 -1.37
C TRP A 162 3.49 -19.62 -0.38
N LYS A 163 3.78 -20.87 -0.73
CA LYS A 163 3.46 -22.04 0.09
C LYS A 163 4.72 -22.83 0.41
N ARG A 164 4.87 -23.24 1.67
CA ARG A 164 5.90 -24.16 2.17
C ARG A 164 5.20 -25.33 2.84
N VAL A 165 5.67 -26.54 2.55
CA VAL A 165 5.19 -27.77 3.22
C VAL A 165 5.78 -27.82 4.63
N LEU A 166 4.94 -28.14 5.61
CA LEU A 166 5.31 -28.46 6.98
C LEU A 166 5.18 -29.98 7.23
N GLU A 167 5.31 -30.41 8.48
CA GLU A 167 5.10 -31.80 8.89
C GLU A 167 3.63 -32.26 8.75
N ASP A 168 3.40 -33.57 8.74
CA ASP A 168 2.07 -34.22 8.79
C ASP A 168 1.02 -33.73 7.77
N GLY A 169 1.50 -33.29 6.61
CA GLY A 169 0.65 -32.78 5.53
C GLY A 169 0.11 -31.37 5.78
N TYR A 170 0.65 -30.64 6.75
CA TYR A 170 0.36 -29.22 6.93
C TYR A 170 1.20 -28.36 5.98
N TYR A 171 0.75 -27.13 5.77
CA TYR A 171 1.48 -26.13 5.01
C TYR A 171 1.43 -24.78 5.70
N LEU A 172 2.48 -24.00 5.48
CA LEU A 172 2.54 -22.57 5.77
C LEU A 172 2.33 -21.80 4.47
N MET A 173 1.37 -20.88 4.46
CA MET A 173 1.10 -20.01 3.31
C MET A 173 1.28 -18.56 3.69
N PHE A 174 2.03 -17.82 2.89
CA PHE A 174 2.12 -16.37 2.93
C PHE A 174 1.38 -15.80 1.71
N HIS A 175 0.49 -14.82 1.92
CA HIS A 175 -0.30 -14.18 0.87
C HIS A 175 -0.16 -12.67 0.94
N ALA A 176 0.45 -12.09 -0.10
CA ALA A 176 0.44 -10.65 -0.33
C ALA A 176 -0.87 -10.28 -1.07
N GLN A 177 -1.92 -10.04 -0.30
CA GLN A 177 -3.25 -9.73 -0.79
C GLN A 177 -3.35 -8.26 -1.21
N LYS A 178 -3.56 -8.00 -2.51
CA LYS A 178 -3.89 -6.66 -2.97
C LYS A 178 -5.28 -6.27 -2.45
N SER A 179 -5.42 -5.06 -1.91
CA SER A 179 -6.72 -4.44 -1.63
C SER A 179 -7.58 -4.39 -2.90
N SER A 180 -8.88 -4.67 -2.75
CA SER A 180 -9.86 -4.50 -3.83
C SER A 180 -10.17 -3.03 -4.12
N PHE A 181 -9.87 -2.15 -3.16
CA PHE A 181 -10.26 -0.74 -3.18
C PHE A 181 -9.08 0.20 -3.39
N SER A 182 -7.85 -0.29 -3.32
CA SER A 182 -6.66 0.55 -3.41
C SER A 182 -5.46 -0.21 -3.94
N ASP A 183 -4.36 0.50 -4.17
CA ASP A 183 -3.09 -0.11 -4.50
C ASP A 183 -2.33 -0.66 -3.29
N LYS A 184 -2.93 -0.71 -2.09
CA LYS A 184 -2.25 -1.21 -0.89
C LYS A 184 -2.34 -2.74 -0.77
N TYR A 185 -1.42 -3.33 -0.01
CA TYR A 185 -1.32 -4.78 0.20
C TYR A 185 -1.46 -5.14 1.68
N TYR A 186 -2.25 -6.18 1.96
CA TYR A 186 -2.26 -6.88 3.24
C TYR A 186 -1.35 -8.11 3.15
N PHE A 187 -0.64 -8.41 4.23
CA PHE A 187 0.19 -9.61 4.31
C PHE A 187 -0.42 -10.58 5.31
N ASN A 188 -0.83 -11.73 4.79
CA ASN A 188 -1.54 -12.73 5.56
C ASN A 188 -0.71 -14.01 5.64
N VAL A 189 -0.74 -14.67 6.79
CA VAL A 189 -0.08 -15.94 7.07
C VAL A 189 -1.14 -16.95 7.47
N TYR A 190 -1.07 -18.14 6.90
CA TYR A 190 -2.00 -19.23 7.16
C TYR A 190 -1.24 -20.52 7.44
N ILE A 191 -1.76 -21.33 8.35
CA ILE A 191 -1.35 -22.74 8.47
C ILE A 191 -2.58 -23.61 8.24
N GLY A 192 -2.53 -24.40 7.18
CA GLY A 192 -3.60 -25.29 6.76
C GLY A 192 -3.12 -26.71 6.52
N LYS A 193 -4.06 -27.63 6.29
CA LYS A 193 -3.77 -29.03 5.99
C LYS A 193 -4.09 -29.36 4.53
N GLU A 194 -3.20 -30.08 3.85
CA GLU A 194 -3.45 -30.52 2.49
C GLU A 194 -4.71 -31.38 2.40
N ASN A 195 -5.43 -31.27 1.27
CA ASN A 195 -6.66 -32.04 0.98
C ASN A 195 -7.79 -31.84 1.99
N THR A 196 -7.81 -30.71 2.67
CA THR A 196 -8.95 -30.26 3.47
C THR A 196 -9.59 -29.04 2.81
N ASP A 197 -10.92 -28.92 2.88
CA ASP A 197 -11.62 -27.70 2.46
C ASP A 197 -11.25 -26.52 3.40
N PHE A 198 -11.77 -25.31 3.15
CA PHE A 198 -11.49 -24.09 3.94
C PHE A 198 -11.56 -24.26 5.48
N TYR A 199 -12.26 -25.29 5.97
CA TYR A 199 -12.29 -25.69 7.38
C TYR A 199 -10.97 -26.26 7.94
N GLY A 200 -9.94 -26.44 7.11
CA GLY A 200 -8.62 -26.94 7.53
C GLY A 200 -7.53 -25.88 7.66
N ASP A 201 -7.82 -24.61 7.34
CA ASP A 201 -6.95 -23.48 7.68
C ASP A 201 -7.15 -23.15 9.16
N CYS A 202 -6.31 -23.74 10.01
CA CYS A 202 -6.50 -23.68 11.47
C CYS A 202 -5.92 -22.41 12.09
N TYR A 203 -4.99 -21.75 11.39
CA TYR A 203 -4.36 -20.51 11.83
C TYR A 203 -4.43 -19.48 10.71
N TYR A 204 -4.82 -18.26 11.07
CA TYR A 204 -4.75 -17.07 10.23
C TYR A 204 -4.23 -15.90 11.05
N ASN A 205 -3.18 -15.26 10.54
CA ASN A 205 -2.74 -13.99 11.07
C ASN A 205 -2.50 -12.98 9.95
N ARG A 206 -2.88 -11.74 10.20
CA ARG A 206 -2.47 -10.60 9.39
C ARG A 206 -1.26 -9.96 10.04
N ILE A 207 -0.18 -9.80 9.29
CA ILE A 207 1.00 -9.05 9.77
C ILE A 207 0.56 -7.58 9.80
N VAL A 208 0.37 -7.04 11.01
CA VAL A 208 -0.30 -5.74 11.21
C VAL A 208 0.66 -4.56 11.09
N THR A 209 1.97 -4.76 11.26
CA THR A 209 2.95 -3.67 11.22
C THR A 209 2.79 -2.87 9.92
N ASP A 210 2.28 -1.65 10.05
CA ASP A 210 2.01 -0.68 8.98
C ASP A 210 1.15 -1.17 7.79
N CYS A 211 0.17 -2.04 8.04
CA CYS A 211 -0.72 -2.60 7.02
C CYS A 211 -2.13 -1.94 6.95
N PRO A 212 -2.69 -1.76 5.73
CA PRO A 212 -2.17 -2.21 4.45
C PRO A 212 -1.05 -1.32 3.91
N LEU A 213 -0.01 -1.96 3.35
CA LEU A 213 1.20 -1.29 2.89
C LEU A 213 1.05 -0.79 1.45
N ASP A 214 1.39 0.48 1.21
CA ASP A 214 1.40 1.06 -0.11
C ASP A 214 2.72 0.75 -0.85
N TRP A 215 2.67 -0.17 -1.82
CA TRP A 215 3.87 -0.55 -2.59
C TRP A 215 4.44 0.57 -3.45
N GLN A 216 3.66 1.61 -3.77
CA GLN A 216 4.13 2.72 -4.60
C GLN A 216 4.96 3.72 -3.81
N THR A 217 4.64 3.90 -2.52
CA THR A 217 5.20 4.98 -1.70
C THR A 217 6.17 4.53 -0.62
N ILE A 218 6.21 3.22 -0.28
CA ILE A 218 7.22 2.72 0.66
C ILE A 218 8.63 2.86 0.08
N ALA A 219 9.57 3.36 0.90
CA ALA A 219 10.97 3.45 0.49
C ALA A 219 11.61 2.06 0.40
N ASP A 220 12.65 1.93 -0.42
CA ASP A 220 13.30 0.64 -0.66
C ASP A 220 13.96 0.07 0.61
N ASP A 221 14.53 0.92 1.48
CA ASP A 221 15.13 0.51 2.74
C ASP A 221 14.07 0.17 3.80
N GLU A 222 12.98 0.92 3.86
CA GLU A 222 11.80 0.61 4.69
C GLU A 222 11.21 -0.74 4.31
N MET A 223 11.08 -1.02 3.00
CA MET A 223 10.60 -2.32 2.52
C MET A 223 11.52 -3.47 2.93
N ILE A 224 12.83 -3.27 2.86
CA ILE A 224 13.80 -4.29 3.29
C ILE A 224 13.68 -4.53 4.80
N LYS A 225 13.62 -3.47 5.61
CA LYS A 225 13.43 -3.56 7.06
C LYS A 225 12.14 -4.29 7.41
N PHE A 226 11.03 -3.94 6.77
CA PHE A 226 9.73 -4.61 6.94
C PHE A 226 9.81 -6.11 6.61
N LEU A 227 10.44 -6.45 5.48
CA LEU A 227 10.60 -7.85 5.09
C LEU A 227 11.44 -8.65 6.09
N GLU A 228 12.53 -8.08 6.58
CA GLU A 228 13.46 -8.77 7.47
C GLU A 228 12.93 -8.88 8.91
N ASN A 229 12.41 -7.77 9.44
CA ASN A 229 12.04 -7.67 10.85
C ASN A 229 10.63 -8.19 11.13
N ASP A 230 9.67 -7.98 10.22
CA ASP A 230 8.28 -8.39 10.45
C ASP A 230 7.98 -9.73 9.77
N ILE A 231 8.23 -9.83 8.46
CA ILE A 231 7.83 -11.02 7.69
C ILE A 231 8.77 -12.19 7.98
N VAL A 232 10.07 -12.05 7.72
CA VAL A 232 11.02 -13.15 7.84
C VAL A 232 11.12 -13.62 9.29
N SER A 233 11.19 -12.70 10.25
CA SER A 233 11.23 -13.05 11.69
C SER A 233 10.05 -13.92 12.11
N GLN A 234 8.81 -13.52 11.77
CA GLN A 234 7.61 -14.29 12.11
C GLN A 234 7.57 -15.64 11.40
N LEU A 235 7.91 -15.69 10.11
CA LEU A 235 7.88 -16.95 9.36
C LEU A 235 8.96 -17.91 9.84
N MET A 236 10.14 -17.42 10.22
CA MET A 236 11.21 -18.25 10.78
C MET A 236 10.78 -18.91 12.08
N HIS A 237 10.17 -18.15 13.00
CA HIS A 237 9.62 -18.71 14.25
C HIS A 237 8.67 -19.89 13.99
N ILE A 238 7.74 -19.73 13.04
CA ILE A 238 6.79 -20.79 12.65
C ILE A 238 7.51 -21.98 12.00
N ILE A 239 8.52 -21.74 11.16
CA ILE A 239 9.23 -22.78 10.42
C ILE A 239 10.13 -23.63 11.33
N GLU A 240 10.75 -23.01 12.32
CA GLU A 240 11.72 -23.65 13.23
C GLU A 240 11.06 -24.31 14.44
N THR A 241 9.80 -24.00 14.70
CA THR A 241 9.03 -24.57 15.82
C THR A 241 8.16 -25.74 15.33
N PRO A 242 8.33 -26.96 15.89
CA PRO A 242 7.44 -28.08 15.60
C PRO A 242 5.96 -27.72 15.81
N LEU A 243 5.06 -28.22 14.99
CA LEU A 243 3.67 -27.77 14.92
C LEU A 243 2.94 -27.96 16.26
N HIS A 244 3.21 -29.06 16.96
CA HIS A 244 2.64 -29.36 18.26
C HIS A 244 3.12 -28.44 19.39
N GLU A 245 4.34 -27.90 19.30
CA GLU A 245 4.85 -26.89 20.24
C GLU A 245 4.27 -25.51 19.91
N LEU A 246 4.25 -25.15 18.62
CA LEU A 246 3.65 -23.92 18.13
C LEU A 246 2.17 -23.82 18.55
N GLY A 247 1.46 -24.95 18.58
CA GLY A 247 0.05 -25.03 18.96
C GLY A 247 -0.21 -24.74 20.45
N LYS A 248 0.82 -24.68 21.28
CA LYS A 248 0.74 -24.31 22.71
C LYS A 248 0.87 -22.80 22.93
N GLU A 249 1.38 -22.07 21.96
CA GLU A 249 1.64 -20.65 22.11
C GLU A 249 0.34 -19.85 22.15
N THR A 250 0.22 -18.98 23.15
CA THR A 250 -0.96 -18.13 23.34
C THR A 250 -1.25 -17.29 22.10
N MET A 251 -0.21 -16.70 21.50
CA MET A 251 -0.31 -15.88 20.29
C MET A 251 -0.85 -16.68 19.10
N ILE A 252 -0.45 -17.94 18.93
CA ILE A 252 -0.99 -18.80 17.87
C ILE A 252 -2.44 -19.16 18.17
N GLY A 253 -2.75 -19.46 19.43
CA GLY A 253 -4.09 -19.73 19.90
C GLY A 253 -5.08 -18.59 19.68
N GLU A 254 -4.66 -17.33 19.76
CA GLU A 254 -5.54 -16.17 19.54
C GLU A 254 -5.94 -15.99 18.06
N HIS A 255 -5.19 -16.60 17.16
CA HIS A 255 -5.33 -16.51 15.70
C HIS A 255 -5.88 -17.80 15.07
N CYS A 256 -6.52 -18.65 15.87
CA CYS A 256 -7.18 -19.85 15.38
C CYS A 256 -8.56 -19.53 14.80
N GLU A 257 -8.75 -19.75 13.49
CA GLU A 257 -10.00 -19.43 12.79
C GLU A 257 -10.95 -20.62 12.62
N CYS A 258 -10.49 -21.86 12.86
CA CYS A 258 -11.34 -23.02 12.72
C CYS A 258 -12.22 -23.26 13.97
N ASP A 259 -13.39 -23.88 13.77
CA ASP A 259 -14.16 -24.41 14.90
C ASP A 259 -13.39 -25.58 15.52
N ARG A 260 -12.65 -25.30 16.60
CA ARG A 260 -11.80 -26.28 17.30
C ARG A 260 -12.55 -27.50 17.83
N GLN A 261 -13.88 -27.46 17.90
CA GLN A 261 -14.68 -28.62 18.30
C GLN A 261 -15.00 -29.54 17.12
N GLN A 262 -15.03 -29.00 15.90
CA GLN A 262 -15.45 -29.72 14.69
C GLN A 262 -14.29 -29.96 13.70
N CYS A 263 -13.22 -29.18 13.80
CA CYS A 263 -12.08 -29.27 12.90
C CYS A 263 -11.18 -30.47 13.26
N VAL A 264 -11.30 -31.53 12.46
CA VAL A 264 -10.46 -32.74 12.55
C VAL A 264 -8.98 -32.50 12.23
N ALA A 265 -8.64 -31.32 11.71
CA ALA A 265 -7.29 -30.89 11.36
C ALA A 265 -6.71 -29.85 12.36
N CYS A 266 -7.42 -29.51 13.43
CA CYS A 266 -6.94 -28.52 14.38
C CYS A 266 -5.76 -29.07 15.20
N TRP A 267 -4.63 -28.38 15.13
CA TRP A 267 -3.39 -28.71 15.83
C TRP A 267 -3.10 -27.75 17.00
N ILE A 268 -3.93 -26.72 17.18
CA ILE A 268 -3.80 -25.71 18.24
C ILE A 268 -4.46 -26.23 19.52
N GLN A 269 -3.74 -26.17 20.63
CA GLN A 269 -4.24 -26.69 21.90
C GLN A 269 -5.39 -25.83 22.45
N LYS A 270 -6.35 -26.50 23.11
CA LYS A 270 -7.40 -25.81 23.86
C LYS A 270 -6.78 -25.20 25.12
N LYS A 271 -7.00 -23.89 25.35
CA LYS A 271 -6.77 -23.33 26.69
C LYS A 271 -7.72 -24.07 27.64
N SER A 272 -7.15 -24.79 28.62
CA SER A 272 -7.88 -25.41 29.72
C SER A 272 -8.54 -24.36 30.60
#